data_AF-A0A349DP72-F1
#
_entry.id   AF-A0A349DP72-F1
#
_cell.length_a   1.000
_cell.length_b   1.000
_cell.length_c   1.000
_cell.angle_alpha   90.00
_cell.angle_beta   90.00
_cell.angle_gamma   90.00
#
_symmetry.space_group_name_H-M   'P 1'
#
loop_
_entity.id
_entity.type
_entity.pdbx_description
1 polymer ?
#
loop_
_entity_poly.entity_id
_entity_poly.type
_entity_poly.pdbx_seq_one_letter_code
_entity_poly.pdbx_strand_id
1 'polypeptide(L)'
;MQFVKDPRKNKRILLIVGILTIANLSIMATFPKLKLVTEQNVHTKCHFNQAHQLIKESLLPLLKTKYTLSSDYKLYNNATTQQNCCFSGTLQLKQLNKPLTFKVFPKNEQILILDSETKQFVSLKSWLDQ
;
A
#
# COMPACT_ATOMS: atom_id res chain seq x y z
N MET A 1 51.35 -17.35 12.06
CA MET A 1 50.06 -17.79 11.49
C MET A 1 50.11 -19.29 11.25
N GLN A 2 49.47 -20.09 12.12
CA GLN A 2 49.18 -21.50 11.85
C GLN A 2 47.69 -21.71 12.12
N PHE A 3 46.89 -21.38 11.10
CA PHE A 3 45.49 -21.76 11.09
C PHE A 3 45.40 -23.24 10.67
N VAL A 4 44.89 -24.04 11.60
CA VAL A 4 44.12 -25.28 11.40
C VAL A 4 44.82 -26.39 10.60
N LYS A 5 45.58 -27.26 11.30
CA LYS A 5 46.19 -28.46 10.71
C LYS A 5 45.41 -29.77 10.90
N ASP A 6 44.25 -29.78 11.58
CA ASP A 6 43.47 -31.03 11.72
C ASP A 6 42.00 -30.79 12.14
N PRO A 7 41.01 -30.90 11.23
CA PRO A 7 39.59 -30.75 11.57
C PRO A 7 39.01 -31.95 12.34
N ARG A 8 39.74 -33.09 12.44
CA ARG A 8 39.26 -34.32 13.09
C ARG A 8 39.53 -34.41 14.60
N LYS A 9 40.47 -33.63 15.15
CA LYS A 9 40.85 -33.73 16.58
C LYS A 9 39.98 -32.92 17.54
N ASN A 10 39.31 -31.87 17.07
CA ASN A 10 38.55 -30.96 17.93
C ASN A 10 37.07 -30.87 17.52
N LYS A 11 36.33 -31.98 17.71
CA LYS A 11 34.87 -32.05 17.46
C LYS A 11 34.09 -30.92 18.13
N ARG A 12 34.52 -30.47 19.32
CA ARG A 12 33.89 -29.36 20.06
C ARG A 12 34.02 -28.01 19.34
N ILE A 13 35.18 -27.71 18.76
CA ILE A 13 35.40 -26.46 18.02
C ILE A 13 34.60 -26.46 16.72
N LEU A 14 34.56 -27.60 16.02
CA LEU A 14 33.75 -27.76 14.80
C LEU A 14 32.25 -27.54 15.09
N LEU A 15 31.75 -28.06 16.22
CA LEU A 15 30.38 -27.86 16.68
C LEU A 15 30.08 -26.38 16.98
N ILE A 16 30.97 -25.70 17.70
CA ILE A 16 30.81 -24.28 18.04
C ILE A 16 30.80 -23.42 16.77
N VAL A 17 31.71 -23.66 15.83
CA VAL A 17 31.77 -22.95 14.54
C VAL A 17 30.53 -23.23 13.70
N GLY A 18 30.02 -24.47 13.70
CA GLY A 18 28.78 -24.85 13.04
C GLY A 18 27.55 -24.14 13.61
N ILE A 19 27.42 -24.06 14.93
CA ILE A 19 26.31 -23.36 15.59
C ILE A 19 26.37 -21.85 15.31
N LEU A 20 27.56 -21.24 15.38
CA LEU A 20 27.77 -19.82 15.05
C LEU A 20 27.43 -19.49 13.60
N THR A 21 27.79 -20.36 12.65
CA THR A 21 27.45 -20.17 11.24
C THR A 21 25.95 -20.30 10.98
N ILE A 22 25.27 -21.29 11.60
CA ILE A 22 23.81 -21.44 11.48
C ILE A 22 23.06 -20.26 12.12
N ALA A 23 23.52 -19.75 13.27
CA ALA A 23 22.94 -18.59 13.91
C ALA A 23 23.09 -17.33 13.02
N ASN A 24 24.27 -17.08 12.46
CA ASN A 24 24.49 -15.97 11.55
C ASN A 24 23.63 -16.07 10.27
N LEU A 25 23.50 -17.27 9.68
CA LEU A 25 22.62 -17.48 8.53
C LEU A 25 21.13 -17.28 8.88
N SER A 26 20.70 -17.74 10.06
CA SER A 26 19.32 -17.60 10.54
C SER A 26 18.95 -16.13 10.76
N ILE A 27 19.86 -15.35 11.35
CA ILE A 27 19.77 -13.90 11.49
C ILE A 27 19.72 -13.25 10.10
N MET A 28 20.67 -13.56 9.22
CA MET A 28 20.71 -12.96 7.89
C MET A 28 19.49 -13.33 7.02
N ALA A 29 18.81 -14.44 7.29
CA ALA A 29 17.57 -14.80 6.60
C ALA A 29 16.31 -14.11 7.18
N THR A 30 16.30 -13.79 8.48
CA THR A 30 15.14 -13.18 9.15
C THR A 30 15.13 -11.66 9.01
N PHE A 31 16.28 -10.99 9.12
CA PHE A 31 16.38 -9.53 9.05
C PHE A 31 15.89 -8.91 7.72
N PRO A 32 16.27 -9.40 6.53
CA PRO A 32 15.77 -8.83 5.27
C PRO A 32 14.27 -9.08 5.09
N LYS A 33 13.75 -10.24 5.53
CA LYS A 33 12.31 -10.52 5.50
C LYS A 33 11.54 -9.60 6.45
N LEU A 34 12.03 -9.38 7.66
CA LEU A 34 11.44 -8.45 8.62
C LEU A 34 11.43 -7.02 8.07
N LYS A 35 12.54 -6.56 7.48
CA LYS A 35 12.66 -5.22 6.89
C LYS A 35 11.68 -5.01 5.72
N LEU A 36 11.59 -5.98 4.80
CA LEU A 36 10.66 -5.90 3.66
C LEU A 36 9.19 -5.88 4.11
N VAL A 37 8.82 -6.72 5.09
CA VAL A 37 7.44 -6.79 5.60
C VAL A 37 7.07 -5.53 6.39
N THR A 38 8.00 -4.99 7.19
CA THR A 38 7.75 -3.73 7.93
C THR A 38 7.64 -2.53 7.00
N GLU A 39 8.54 -2.39 6.02
CA GLU A 39 8.45 -1.32 5.03
C GLU A 39 7.12 -1.37 4.26
N GLN A 40 6.73 -2.55 3.75
CA GLN A 40 5.48 -2.70 3.00
C GLN A 40 4.23 -2.34 3.83
N ASN A 41 4.18 -2.74 5.11
CA ASN A 41 3.05 -2.43 6.00
C ASN A 41 3.00 -0.95 6.41
N VAL A 42 4.15 -0.32 6.66
CA VAL A 42 4.21 1.11 7.00
C VAL A 42 3.83 1.96 5.79
N HIS A 43 4.32 1.61 4.60
CA HIS A 43 4.00 2.33 3.36
C HIS A 43 2.51 2.23 3.00
N THR A 44 1.93 1.02 3.04
CA THR A 44 0.51 0.84 2.72
C THR A 44 -0.41 1.60 3.68
N LYS A 45 -0.11 1.60 4.99
CA LYS A 45 -0.89 2.37 5.97
C LYS A 45 -0.74 3.89 5.80
N CYS A 46 0.48 4.36 5.53
CA CYS A 46 0.74 5.78 5.29
C CYS A 46 0.03 6.28 4.01
N HIS A 47 0.18 5.55 2.91
CA HIS A 47 -0.45 5.90 1.64
C HIS A 47 -1.98 5.81 1.71
N PHE A 48 -2.53 4.90 2.52
CA PHE A 48 -3.97 4.80 2.75
C PHE A 48 -4.50 6.03 3.50
N ASN A 49 -3.77 6.50 4.52
CA ASN A 49 -4.10 7.75 5.22
C ASN A 49 -4.00 8.97 4.29
N GLN A 50 -2.96 9.02 3.45
CA GLN A 50 -2.80 10.07 2.45
C GLN A 50 -3.94 10.04 1.43
N ALA A 51 -4.39 8.86 0.99
CA ALA A 51 -5.56 8.73 0.11
C ALA A 51 -6.84 9.27 0.79
N HIS A 52 -7.02 9.02 2.09
CA HIS A 52 -8.11 9.62 2.86
C HIS A 52 -8.02 11.15 2.93
N GLN A 53 -6.83 11.72 3.12
CA GLN A 53 -6.63 13.17 3.12
C GLN A 53 -6.93 13.76 1.75
N LEU A 54 -6.41 13.18 0.67
CA LEU A 54 -6.69 13.59 -0.71
C LEU A 54 -8.19 13.61 -1.01
N ILE A 55 -8.94 12.60 -0.57
CA ILE A 55 -10.40 12.58 -0.73
C ILE A 55 -11.06 13.75 0.01
N LYS A 56 -10.64 14.03 1.25
CA LYS A 56 -11.20 15.11 2.06
C LYS A 56 -10.88 16.50 1.52
N GLU A 57 -9.71 16.67 0.91
CA GLU A 57 -9.22 17.97 0.44
C GLU A 57 -9.62 18.27 -1.01
N SER A 58 -9.73 17.25 -1.87
CA SER A 58 -10.03 17.45 -3.31
C SER A 58 -11.41 16.95 -3.69
N LEU A 59 -11.72 15.66 -3.48
CA LEU A 59 -12.96 15.03 -3.94
C LEU A 59 -14.20 15.61 -3.24
N LEU A 60 -14.21 15.63 -1.90
CA LEU A 60 -15.39 16.06 -1.15
C LEU A 60 -15.75 17.53 -1.37
N PRO A 61 -14.81 18.50 -1.35
CA PRO A 61 -15.15 19.90 -1.56
C PRO A 61 -15.70 20.17 -2.97
N LEU A 62 -15.13 19.54 -4.00
CA LEU A 62 -15.60 19.68 -5.38
C LEU A 62 -16.98 19.03 -5.61
N LEU A 63 -17.29 17.96 -4.88
CA LEU A 63 -18.61 17.36 -4.92
C LEU A 63 -19.63 18.14 -4.08
N LYS A 64 -19.24 18.82 -3.00
CA LYS A 64 -20.15 19.66 -2.18
C LYS A 64 -20.70 20.85 -2.95
N THR A 65 -19.93 21.41 -3.87
CA THR A 65 -20.34 22.57 -4.66
C THR A 65 -21.38 22.20 -5.72
N LYS A 66 -21.30 21.01 -6.33
CA LYS A 66 -22.22 20.56 -7.39
C LYS A 66 -23.37 19.67 -6.86
N TYR A 67 -23.16 18.93 -5.77
CA TYR A 67 -24.09 17.90 -5.27
C TYR A 67 -24.30 17.97 -3.74
N THR A 68 -25.52 17.64 -3.29
CA THR A 68 -25.79 17.48 -1.85
C THR A 68 -25.20 16.15 -1.37
N LEU A 69 -24.02 16.20 -0.74
CA LEU A 69 -23.31 15.01 -0.27
C LEU A 69 -24.02 14.35 0.92
N SER A 70 -24.21 13.04 0.81
CA SER A 70 -24.35 12.16 1.97
C SER A 70 -22.94 11.86 2.48
N SER A 71 -22.71 12.00 3.78
CA SER A 71 -21.38 12.04 4.42
C SER A 71 -20.54 10.75 4.32
N ASP A 72 -21.11 9.66 3.81
CA ASP A 72 -20.51 8.34 3.88
C ASP A 72 -19.82 7.94 2.58
N TYR A 73 -18.51 8.22 2.51
CA TYR A 73 -17.62 7.57 1.55
C TYR A 73 -16.92 6.38 2.22
N LYS A 74 -16.75 5.29 1.47
CA LYS A 74 -15.99 4.11 1.89
C LYS A 74 -14.74 4.02 1.03
N LEU A 75 -13.58 3.90 1.66
CA LEU A 75 -12.30 3.63 0.99
C LEU A 75 -11.86 2.22 1.36
N TYR A 76 -11.55 1.41 0.35
CA TYR A 76 -11.13 0.03 0.49
C TYR A 76 -9.61 -0.06 0.33
N ASN A 77 -8.97 -0.69 1.32
CA ASN A 77 -7.54 -0.95 1.30
C ASN A 77 -7.23 -2.18 0.41
N ASN A 78 -7.34 -1.97 -0.90
CA ASN A 78 -7.11 -3.01 -1.91
C ASN A 78 -5.75 -2.84 -2.61
N ALA A 79 -4.78 -2.16 -1.98
CA ALA A 79 -3.49 -1.91 -2.61
C ALA A 79 -2.76 -3.24 -2.88
N THR A 80 -2.52 -3.54 -4.15
CA THR A 80 -1.93 -4.80 -4.59
C THR A 80 -0.41 -4.81 -4.52
N THR A 81 0.27 -3.66 -4.67
CA THR A 81 1.74 -3.56 -4.66
C THR A 81 2.24 -2.18 -4.22
N GLN A 82 3.48 -2.12 -3.71
CA GLN A 82 4.14 -0.87 -3.27
C GLN A 82 4.45 0.08 -4.46
N GLN A 83 4.64 -0.45 -5.67
CA GLN A 83 4.90 0.32 -6.89
C GLN A 83 3.63 0.94 -7.48
N ASN A 84 2.52 0.20 -7.46
CA ASN A 84 1.20 0.65 -7.94
C ASN A 84 0.20 0.72 -6.77
N CYS A 85 0.51 1.57 -5.80
CA CYS A 85 -0.34 1.80 -4.65
C CYS A 85 -1.63 2.51 -5.11
N CYS A 86 -2.71 1.75 -5.24
CA CYS A 86 -4.02 2.22 -5.68
C CYS A 86 -5.08 1.76 -4.68
N PHE A 87 -5.96 2.69 -4.30
CA PHE A 87 -7.09 2.42 -3.41
C PHE A 87 -8.39 2.65 -4.15
N SER A 88 -9.36 1.77 -3.95
CA SER A 88 -10.69 1.90 -4.55
C SER A 88 -11.67 2.37 -3.49
N GLY A 89 -12.65 3.18 -3.85
CA GLY A 89 -13.66 3.67 -2.94
C GLY A 89 -15.01 3.83 -3.60
N THR A 90 -16.04 3.96 -2.76
CA THR A 90 -17.42 4.21 -3.17
C THR A 90 -17.96 5.39 -2.39
N LEU A 91 -18.63 6.30 -3.06
CA LEU A 91 -19.22 7.50 -2.48
C LEU A 91 -20.69 7.58 -2.87
N GLN A 92 -21.58 7.73 -1.89
CA GLN A 92 -23.02 7.80 -2.14
C GLN A 92 -23.45 9.27 -2.28
N LEU A 93 -23.90 9.65 -3.48
CA LEU A 93 -24.47 10.97 -3.75
C LEU A 93 -25.99 10.88 -3.68
N LYS A 94 -26.66 11.82 -3.00
CA LYS A 94 -28.13 11.79 -2.88
C LYS A 94 -28.86 11.90 -4.23
N GLN A 95 -28.24 12.56 -5.21
CA GLN A 95 -28.80 12.77 -6.54
C GLN A 95 -28.54 11.61 -7.51
N LEU A 96 -27.61 10.69 -7.19
CA LEU A 96 -27.35 9.51 -8.01
C LEU A 96 -27.98 8.28 -7.36
N ASN A 97 -28.83 7.58 -8.11
CA ASN A 97 -29.41 6.30 -7.68
C ASN A 97 -28.35 5.20 -7.48
N LYS A 98 -27.11 5.41 -7.93
CA LYS A 98 -26.00 4.46 -7.81
C LYS A 98 -24.82 5.11 -7.09
N PRO A 99 -24.08 4.35 -6.25
CA PRO A 99 -22.88 4.85 -5.62
C PRO A 99 -21.80 5.13 -6.67
N LEU A 100 -21.15 6.28 -6.55
CA LEU A 100 -20.02 6.68 -7.37
C LEU A 100 -18.80 5.84 -6.97
N THR A 101 -18.21 5.12 -7.91
CA THR A 101 -16.97 4.38 -7.65
C THR A 101 -15.78 5.22 -8.08
N PHE A 102 -14.74 5.27 -7.26
CA PHE A 102 -13.54 6.04 -7.55
C PHE A 102 -12.27 5.26 -7.18
N LYS A 103 -11.15 5.66 -7.75
CA LYS A 103 -9.81 5.17 -7.45
C LYS A 103 -8.90 6.32 -7.07
N VAL A 104 -8.07 6.12 -6.06
CA VAL A 104 -7.11 7.10 -5.57
C VAL A 104 -5.71 6.55 -5.74
N PHE A 105 -4.84 7.36 -6.32
CA PHE A 105 -3.42 7.10 -6.53
C PHE A 105 -2.62 8.11 -5.70
N PRO A 106 -2.35 7.81 -4.42
CA PRO A 106 -1.72 8.78 -3.52
C PRO A 106 -0.32 9.19 -3.97
N LYS A 107 0.43 8.32 -4.66
CA LYS A 107 1.76 8.64 -5.19
C LYS A 107 1.75 9.76 -6.23
N ASN A 108 0.68 9.83 -7.02
CA ASN A 108 0.52 10.81 -8.09
C ASN A 108 -0.52 11.88 -7.72
N GLU A 109 -1.02 11.86 -6.48
CA GLU A 109 -2.09 12.72 -5.99
C GLU A 109 -3.33 12.77 -6.90
N GLN A 110 -3.63 11.65 -7.56
CA GLN A 110 -4.64 11.58 -8.60
C GLN A 110 -5.88 10.82 -8.14
N ILE A 111 -7.06 11.35 -8.45
CA ILE A 111 -8.35 10.69 -8.24
C ILE A 111 -9.00 10.46 -9.60
N LEU A 112 -9.38 9.21 -9.85
CA LEU A 112 -10.15 8.81 -11.02
C LEU A 112 -11.54 8.35 -10.61
N ILE A 113 -12.55 8.75 -11.36
CA ILE A 113 -13.94 8.34 -11.16
C ILE A 113 -14.30 7.31 -12.22
N LEU A 114 -15.02 6.27 -11.85
CA LEU A 114 -15.62 5.33 -12.79
C LEU A 114 -16.84 5.99 -13.43
N ASP A 115 -16.75 6.28 -14.72
CA ASP A 115 -17.89 6.73 -15.51
C ASP A 115 -18.86 5.57 -15.75
N SER A 116 -20.14 5.80 -15.48
CA SER A 116 -21.21 4.82 -15.65
C SER A 116 -21.54 4.50 -17.11
N GLU A 117 -21.29 5.44 -18.03
CA GLU A 117 -21.62 5.27 -19.45
C GLU A 117 -20.50 4.53 -20.19
N THR A 118 -19.27 5.03 -20.07
CA THR A 118 -18.11 4.44 -20.75
C THR A 118 -17.52 3.23 -20.02
N LYS A 119 -17.88 3.03 -18.74
CA LYS A 119 -17.26 2.05 -17.82
C LYS A 119 -15.74 2.24 -17.69
N GLN A 120 -15.22 3.42 -17.99
CA GLN A 120 -13.81 3.76 -17.90
C GLN A 120 -13.53 4.68 -16.71
N PHE A 121 -12.28 4.66 -16.23
CA PHE A 121 -11.84 5.56 -15.18
C PHE A 121 -11.39 6.88 -15.81
N VAL A 122 -12.16 7.94 -15.55
CA VAL A 122 -11.91 9.30 -16.05
C VAL A 122 -11.39 10.19 -14.94
N SER A 123 -10.71 11.28 -15.32
CA SER A 123 -10.21 12.25 -14.34
C SER A 123 -11.36 12.97 -13.63
N LEU A 124 -11.13 13.39 -12.39
CA LEU A 124 -12.11 14.14 -11.61
C LEU A 124 -12.67 15.37 -12.36
N LYS A 125 -11.78 16.13 -13.03
CA LYS A 125 -12.16 17.33 -13.79
C LYS A 125 -13.07 16.96 -14.96
N SER A 126 -12.66 15.98 -15.76
CA SER A 126 -13.43 15.51 -16.92
C SER A 126 -14.82 15.00 -16.53
N TRP A 127 -14.94 14.35 -15.37
CA TRP A 127 -16.24 13.87 -14.87
C TRP A 127 -17.13 15.01 -14.34
N LEU A 128 -16.54 16.08 -13.80
CA LEU A 128 -17.30 17.25 -13.33
C LEU A 128 -17.78 18.15 -14.49
N ASP A 129 -17.08 18.15 -15.62
CA ASP A 129 -17.45 18.92 -16.82
C ASP A 129 -18.50 18.22 -17.70
N GLN A 130 -18.82 16.94 -17.41
CA GLN A 130 -19.99 16.23 -17.91
C GLN A 130 -21.27 16.69 -17.18
#